data_AF-A0A2E3N1Q8-F1
#
_entry.id   AF-A0A2E3N1Q8-F1
#
_cell.length_a   1.000
_cell.length_b   1.000
_cell.length_c   1.000
_cell.angle_alpha   90.00
_cell.angle_beta   90.00
_cell.angle_gamma   90.00
#
_symmetry.space_group_name_H-M   'P 1'
#
loop_
_entity.id
_entity.type
_entity.pdbx_description
1 polymer ?
#
loop_
_entity_poly.entity_id
_entity_poly.type
_entity_poly.pdbx_seq_one_letter_code
_entity_poly.pdbx_strand_id
1 'polypeptide(L)'
;MTTDTRTTNRNYPKPFPSNLLAADVIRLRDALDAIDTDMAARPDTAAINGLIDTAVNQLLDGAPAALDTLNELAASLGDDANLAANIATDLATKLDKTGGVLSGQITLPNNPTAGTLQASTALYTEQTVEGHEKNWQLVSNTYAASSGDRLMLDSSGGAFTVTLPSSPSQGDYVQFADGAGQLSTNSVTVVRNGSNIQSTGDDLEIDVDNHGFKLVFTDSTNGWRLA
;
A
#
# COMPACT_ATOMS: atom_id res chain seq x y z
N MET A 1 33.60 55.54 78.01
CA MET A 1 32.82 54.36 77.60
C MET A 1 33.78 53.39 76.95
N THR A 2 34.08 52.27 77.60
CA THR A 2 34.82 51.17 76.99
C THR A 2 33.94 50.56 75.90
N THR A 3 34.44 50.48 74.67
CA THR A 3 33.67 49.96 73.55
C THR A 3 33.48 48.45 73.71
N ASP A 4 32.23 47.99 73.71
CA ASP A 4 31.90 46.56 73.66
C ASP A 4 32.34 45.99 72.31
N THR A 5 33.51 45.35 72.28
CA THR A 5 34.01 44.72 71.05
C THR A 5 33.35 43.36 70.85
N ARG A 6 32.84 43.11 69.65
CA ARG A 6 32.04 41.92 69.33
C ARG A 6 32.52 41.25 68.03
N THR A 7 32.12 40.01 67.77
CA THR A 7 32.43 39.33 66.50
C THR A 7 31.63 39.93 65.34
N THR A 8 32.23 40.04 64.16
CA THR A 8 31.59 40.71 63.00
C THR A 8 30.34 39.98 62.49
N ASN A 9 30.35 38.65 62.45
CA ASN A 9 29.32 37.88 61.74
C ASN A 9 28.09 37.56 62.60
N ARG A 10 28.30 37.33 63.90
CA ARG A 10 27.26 36.84 64.83
C ARG A 10 27.13 37.69 66.09
N ASN A 11 27.88 38.80 66.14
CA ASN A 11 27.85 39.76 67.23
C ASN A 11 28.01 39.15 68.64
N TYR A 12 28.83 38.11 68.81
CA TYR A 12 29.14 37.55 70.13
C TYR A 12 30.09 38.46 70.92
N PRO A 13 29.97 38.53 72.26
CA PRO A 13 30.91 39.29 73.10
C PRO A 13 32.35 38.82 72.92
N LYS A 14 33.33 39.73 72.86
CA LYS A 14 34.76 39.40 72.90
C LYS A 14 35.39 39.81 74.24
N PRO A 15 36.42 39.09 74.71
CA PRO A 15 37.30 39.57 75.75
C PRO A 15 37.90 40.92 75.37
N PHE A 16 38.16 41.78 76.35
CA PHE A 16 38.80 43.08 76.10
C PHE A 16 39.96 43.31 77.06
N PRO A 17 41.17 43.68 76.58
CA PRO A 17 42.37 43.72 77.42
C PRO A 17 42.29 44.60 78.68
N SER A 18 41.41 45.61 78.71
CA SER A 18 41.22 46.48 79.86
C SER A 18 40.13 46.03 80.84
N ASN A 19 39.49 44.88 80.61
CA ASN A 19 38.51 44.31 81.52
C ASN A 19 39.20 43.51 82.64
N LEU A 20 38.54 43.42 83.79
CA LEU A 20 38.94 42.45 84.82
C LEU A 20 38.73 41.03 84.30
N LEU A 21 39.60 40.09 84.70
CA LEU A 21 39.51 38.68 84.31
C LEU A 21 38.12 38.08 84.55
N ALA A 22 37.48 38.42 85.68
CA ALA A 22 36.13 37.95 86.00
C ALA A 22 35.07 38.45 84.99
N ALA A 23 35.21 39.69 84.48
CA ALA A 23 34.30 40.24 83.49
C ALA A 23 34.49 39.60 82.10
N ASP A 24 35.74 39.30 81.71
CA ASP A 24 36.02 38.60 80.46
C ASP A 24 35.61 37.12 80.49
N VAL A 25 35.72 36.45 81.63
CA VAL A 25 35.19 35.09 81.80
C VAL A 25 33.67 35.06 81.61
N ILE A 26 32.95 36.04 82.17
CA ILE A 26 31.49 36.17 81.95
C ILE A 26 31.19 36.36 80.46
N ARG A 27 31.91 37.25 79.77
CA ARG A 27 31.72 37.47 78.34
C ARG A 27 31.99 36.24 77.49
N LEU A 28 33.02 35.46 77.83
CA LEU A 28 33.34 34.21 77.15
C LEU A 28 32.25 33.16 77.35
N ARG A 29 31.70 33.04 78.56
CA ARG A 29 30.55 32.17 78.83
C ARG A 29 29.33 32.60 78.02
N ASP A 30 28.99 33.89 78.05
CA ASP A 30 27.83 34.41 77.31
C ASP A 30 28.02 34.21 75.79
N ALA A 31 29.25 34.30 75.28
CA ALA A 31 29.57 33.97 73.89
C ALA A 31 29.42 32.47 73.59
N LEU A 32 29.79 31.59 74.53
CA LEU A 32 29.63 30.14 74.39
C LEU A 32 28.15 29.75 74.33
N ASP A 33 27.32 30.32 75.22
CA ASP A 33 25.87 30.08 75.23
C ASP A 33 25.21 30.57 73.93
N ALA A 34 25.66 31.70 73.39
CA ALA A 34 25.20 32.22 72.11
C ALA A 34 25.63 31.34 70.93
N ILE A 35 26.85 30.81 70.94
CA ILE A 35 27.34 29.87 69.92
C ILE A 35 26.54 28.57 69.94
N ASP A 36 26.23 28.04 71.13
CA ASP A 36 25.44 26.81 71.28
C ASP A 36 24.02 26.98 70.73
N THR A 37 23.36 28.08 71.10
CA THR A 37 22.05 28.47 70.55
C THR A 37 22.08 28.53 69.03
N ASP A 38 23.10 29.17 68.47
CA ASP A 38 23.27 29.31 67.03
C ASP A 38 23.60 27.98 66.33
N MET A 39 24.30 27.06 67.00
CA MET A 39 24.58 25.73 66.48
C MET A 39 23.30 24.89 66.41
N ALA A 40 22.45 24.97 67.43
CA ALA A 40 21.16 24.29 67.48
C ALA A 40 20.17 24.83 66.43
N ALA A 41 20.27 26.11 66.07
CA ALA A 41 19.44 26.73 65.03
C ALA A 41 19.89 26.41 63.60
N ARG A 42 21.11 25.85 63.40
CA ARG A 42 21.55 25.41 62.08
C ARG A 42 20.74 24.18 61.67
N PRO A 43 20.13 24.17 60.46
CA PRO A 43 19.41 23.01 59.99
C PRO A 43 20.37 21.82 59.89
N ASP A 44 19.96 20.70 60.46
CA ASP A 44 20.67 19.44 60.34
C ASP A 44 20.38 18.77 58.99
N THR A 45 21.01 17.63 58.73
CA THR A 45 20.79 16.87 57.50
C THR A 45 19.32 16.45 57.33
N ALA A 46 18.61 16.17 58.43
CA ALA A 46 17.20 15.80 58.36
C ALA A 46 16.30 16.98 57.94
N ALA A 47 16.53 18.17 58.49
CA ALA A 47 15.85 19.40 58.12
C ALA A 47 16.17 19.80 56.67
N ILE A 48 17.44 19.67 56.24
CA ILE A 48 17.84 19.91 54.85
C ILE A 48 17.14 18.94 53.91
N ASN A 49 17.14 17.64 54.22
CA ASN A 49 16.44 16.63 53.42
C ASN A 49 14.93 16.92 53.36
N GLY A 50 14.30 17.27 54.48
CA GLY A 50 12.88 17.63 54.51
C GLY A 50 12.56 18.89 53.67
N LEU A 51 13.44 19.88 53.65
CA LEU A 51 13.30 21.06 52.78
C LEU A 51 13.47 20.71 51.30
N ILE A 52 14.44 19.84 50.96
CA ILE A 52 14.65 19.33 49.60
C ILE A 52 13.42 18.53 49.15
N ASP A 53 12.97 17.59 49.98
CA ASP A 53 11.78 16.78 49.71
C ASP A 53 10.56 17.68 49.53
N THR A 54 10.39 18.72 50.37
CA THR A 54 9.29 19.69 50.22
C THR A 54 9.41 20.47 48.91
N ALA A 55 10.59 20.96 48.55
CA ALA A 55 10.78 21.72 47.31
C ALA A 55 10.60 20.85 46.06
N VAL A 56 11.10 19.62 46.09
CA VAL A 56 10.88 18.61 45.04
C VAL A 56 9.40 18.27 44.97
N ASN A 57 8.74 18.00 46.10
CA ASN A 57 7.32 17.73 46.15
C ASN A 57 6.49 18.94 45.71
N GLN A 58 6.88 20.19 45.96
CA GLN A 58 6.18 21.37 45.43
C GLN A 58 6.36 21.53 43.92
N LEU A 59 7.53 21.18 43.40
CA LEU A 59 7.77 21.11 41.96
C LEU A 59 6.94 19.98 41.32
N LEU A 60 6.80 18.85 42.01
CA LEU A 60 5.97 17.72 41.62
C LEU A 60 4.46 18.02 41.77
N ASP A 61 4.04 18.70 42.83
CA ASP A 61 2.66 19.07 43.19
C ASP A 61 2.14 20.25 42.37
N GLY A 62 3.02 20.96 41.66
CA GLY A 62 2.67 21.86 40.56
C GLY A 62 2.45 21.16 39.21
N ALA A 63 2.94 19.93 39.05
CA ALA A 63 2.83 19.10 37.85
C ALA A 63 2.00 17.78 37.96
N PRO A 64 1.08 17.53 38.92
CA PRO A 64 0.41 16.23 39.06
C PRO A 64 -0.40 15.86 37.83
N ALA A 65 -1.22 16.77 37.30
CA ALA A 65 -2.03 16.45 36.12
C ALA A 65 -1.18 16.30 34.85
N ALA A 66 -0.05 17.00 34.73
CA ALA A 66 0.75 16.99 33.52
C ALA A 66 1.67 15.76 33.43
N LEU A 67 2.32 15.36 34.53
CA LEU A 67 3.13 14.13 34.53
C LEU A 67 2.27 12.88 34.62
N ASP A 68 1.10 12.93 35.28
CA ASP A 68 0.08 11.89 35.16
C ASP A 68 -0.35 11.77 33.69
N THR A 69 -0.66 12.88 33.00
CA THR A 69 -0.99 12.79 31.57
C THR A 69 0.16 12.28 30.69
N LEU A 70 1.43 12.60 30.98
CA LEU A 70 2.56 12.10 30.18
C LEU A 70 2.84 10.62 30.46
N ASN A 71 2.72 10.18 31.71
CA ASN A 71 2.88 8.78 32.10
C ASN A 71 1.70 7.92 31.62
N GLU A 72 0.47 8.43 31.76
CA GLU A 72 -0.74 7.83 31.21
C GLU A 72 -0.70 7.78 29.68
N LEU A 73 -0.17 8.83 29.02
CA LEU A 73 -0.01 8.83 27.56
C LEU A 73 1.07 7.84 27.13
N ALA A 74 2.23 7.79 27.81
CA ALA A 74 3.27 6.82 27.53
C ALA A 74 2.76 5.39 27.71
N ALA A 75 2.06 5.11 28.81
CA ALA A 75 1.43 3.83 29.07
C ALA A 75 0.31 3.51 28.05
N SER A 76 -0.50 4.50 27.64
CA SER A 76 -1.53 4.33 26.61
C SER A 76 -0.94 4.05 25.22
N LEU A 77 0.28 4.51 24.98
CA LEU A 77 1.08 4.22 23.78
C LEU A 77 1.99 2.98 23.96
N GLY A 78 1.88 2.28 25.10
CA GLY A 78 2.57 1.02 25.37
C GLY A 78 4.06 1.15 25.71
N ASP A 79 4.51 2.31 26.20
CA ASP A 79 5.92 2.60 26.49
C ASP A 79 6.86 2.31 25.30
N ASP A 80 6.33 2.40 24.07
CA ASP A 80 7.06 2.05 22.85
C ASP A 80 7.99 3.19 22.39
N ALA A 81 9.27 3.05 22.74
CA ALA A 81 10.33 3.97 22.30
C ALA A 81 10.46 4.08 20.77
N ASN A 82 9.93 3.12 20.02
CA ASN A 82 10.00 3.06 18.55
C ASN A 82 8.65 3.34 17.87
N LEU A 83 7.62 3.81 18.59
CA LEU A 83 6.28 4.03 18.03
C LEU A 83 6.30 4.80 16.70
N ALA A 84 7.07 5.89 16.63
CA ALA A 84 7.18 6.70 15.42
C ALA A 84 7.82 5.93 14.25
N ALA A 85 8.83 5.10 14.52
CA ALA A 85 9.49 4.27 13.52
C ALA A 85 8.58 3.11 13.06
N ASN A 86 7.82 2.53 13.98
CA ASN A 86 6.85 1.47 13.69
C ASN A 86 5.72 2.00 12.80
N ILE A 87 5.12 3.14 13.17
CA ILE A 87 4.09 3.80 12.34
C ILE A 87 4.63 4.17 10.95
N ALA A 88 5.86 4.67 10.86
CA ALA A 88 6.47 4.99 9.58
C ALA A 88 6.67 3.74 8.71
N THR A 89 7.09 2.63 9.32
CA THR A 89 7.26 1.34 8.66
C THR A 89 5.91 0.77 8.18
N ASP A 90 4.89 0.77 9.05
CA ASP A 90 3.55 0.30 8.71
C ASP A 90 2.93 1.13 7.58
N LEU A 91 3.16 2.44 7.57
CA LEU A 91 2.69 3.32 6.49
C LEU A 91 3.42 3.06 5.18
N ALA A 92 4.72 2.76 5.22
CA ALA A 92 5.50 2.41 4.04
C ALA A 92 5.06 1.10 3.37
N THR A 93 4.32 0.24 4.08
CA THR A 93 3.72 -0.98 3.50
C THR A 93 2.40 -0.73 2.77
N LYS A 94 1.79 0.46 2.90
CA LYS A 94 0.57 0.82 2.18
C LYS A 94 0.87 1.17 0.73
N LEU A 95 -0.10 0.95 -0.15
CA LEU A 95 0.00 1.35 -1.56
C LEU A 95 -0.02 2.89 -1.68
N ASP A 96 0.91 3.44 -2.47
CA ASP A 96 0.97 4.89 -2.74
C ASP A 96 -0.26 5.34 -3.56
N LYS A 97 -0.71 6.58 -3.33
CA LYS A 97 -1.78 7.21 -4.12
C LYS A 97 -1.41 7.38 -5.59
N THR A 98 -0.12 7.48 -5.90
CA THR A 98 0.44 7.55 -7.25
C THR A 98 0.54 6.19 -7.94
N GLY A 99 0.26 5.09 -7.22
CA GLY A 99 0.28 3.72 -7.73
C GLY A 99 1.41 2.88 -7.13
N GLY A 100 1.48 1.60 -7.51
CA GLY A 100 2.48 0.64 -7.03
C GLY A 100 2.17 -0.78 -7.51
N VAL A 101 2.99 -1.75 -7.09
CA VAL A 101 2.82 -3.16 -7.46
C VAL A 101 2.17 -3.92 -6.30
N LEU A 102 1.05 -4.57 -6.57
CA LEU A 102 0.41 -5.51 -5.65
C LEU A 102 0.75 -6.94 -6.11
N SER A 103 1.57 -7.67 -5.34
CA SER A 103 2.15 -8.97 -5.71
C SER A 103 1.34 -10.19 -5.25
N GLY A 104 0.21 -9.98 -4.55
CA GLY A 104 -0.68 -11.04 -4.06
C GLY A 104 -2.07 -10.98 -4.69
N GLN A 105 -2.88 -12.01 -4.44
CA GLN A 105 -4.28 -12.04 -4.86
C GLN A 105 -5.07 -10.90 -4.20
N ILE A 106 -5.76 -10.10 -5.01
CA ILE A 106 -6.64 -9.04 -4.55
C ILE A 106 -8.09 -9.49 -4.75
N THR A 107 -8.85 -9.58 -3.66
CA THR A 107 -10.31 -9.78 -3.74
C THR A 107 -10.98 -8.42 -3.73
N LEU A 108 -11.67 -8.08 -4.82
CA LEU A 108 -12.53 -6.90 -4.89
C LEU A 108 -13.97 -7.32 -4.52
N PRO A 109 -14.63 -6.66 -3.55
CA PRO A 109 -15.93 -7.11 -3.06
C PRO A 109 -17.06 -6.98 -4.10
N ASN A 110 -16.90 -6.08 -5.08
CA ASN A 110 -17.87 -5.84 -6.16
C ASN A 110 -17.14 -5.74 -7.51
N ASN A 111 -17.86 -6.03 -8.60
CA ASN A 111 -17.40 -5.69 -9.94
C ASN A 111 -17.10 -4.18 -10.04
N PRO A 112 -15.97 -3.79 -10.63
CA PRO A 112 -15.64 -2.38 -10.79
C PRO A 112 -16.68 -1.70 -11.69
N THR A 113 -17.43 -0.76 -11.15
CA THR A 113 -18.25 0.19 -11.93
C THR A 113 -17.34 1.27 -12.50
N ALA A 114 -17.39 1.46 -13.82
CA ALA A 114 -16.57 2.45 -14.51
C ALA A 114 -16.71 3.84 -13.87
N GLY A 115 -15.58 4.53 -13.64
CA GLY A 115 -15.58 5.94 -13.24
C GLY A 115 -14.59 6.34 -12.16
N THR A 116 -13.99 5.41 -11.41
CA THR A 116 -12.90 5.78 -10.50
C THR A 116 -12.09 4.55 -10.09
N LEU A 117 -10.80 4.55 -10.46
CA LEU A 117 -9.72 3.73 -9.91
C LEU A 117 -9.75 2.24 -10.35
N GLN A 118 -8.85 1.85 -11.26
CA GLN A 118 -8.60 0.43 -11.56
C GLN A 118 -7.15 0.04 -11.27
N ALA A 119 -6.99 -1.13 -10.63
CA ALA A 119 -5.76 -1.92 -10.55
C ALA A 119 -5.53 -2.78 -11.82
N SER A 120 -6.19 -2.46 -12.92
CA SER A 120 -6.10 -3.21 -14.18
C SER A 120 -6.17 -2.22 -15.33
N THR A 121 -5.03 -1.80 -15.84
CA THR A 121 -4.94 -1.46 -17.26
C THR A 121 -4.90 -2.78 -18.01
N ALA A 122 -6.06 -3.22 -18.53
CA ALA A 122 -6.30 -4.36 -19.42
C ALA A 122 -6.17 -5.78 -18.82
N LEU A 123 -7.30 -6.50 -18.70
CA LEU A 123 -7.48 -7.95 -18.98
C LEU A 123 -8.85 -8.54 -18.55
N TYR A 124 -9.88 -7.71 -18.37
CA TYR A 124 -11.28 -8.19 -18.43
C TYR A 124 -11.90 -8.06 -19.83
N THR A 125 -11.09 -7.75 -20.84
CA THR A 125 -11.51 -7.78 -22.25
C THR A 125 -11.07 -9.12 -22.85
N GLU A 126 -12.04 -10.03 -23.01
CA GLU A 126 -12.12 -11.07 -24.06
C GLU A 126 -11.33 -12.39 -23.97
N GLN A 127 -10.59 -12.74 -22.92
CA GLN A 127 -9.76 -13.97 -22.94
C GLN A 127 -9.96 -15.01 -21.84
N THR A 128 -11.13 -15.13 -21.21
CA THR A 128 -11.43 -16.34 -20.39
C THR A 128 -12.92 -16.58 -20.12
N VAL A 129 -13.74 -16.71 -21.17
CA VAL A 129 -14.96 -17.53 -21.05
C VAL A 129 -14.89 -18.57 -22.16
N GLU A 130 -14.55 -19.80 -21.81
CA GLU A 130 -14.73 -20.95 -22.70
C GLU A 130 -16.14 -20.90 -23.29
N GLY A 131 -16.25 -20.75 -24.62
CA GLY A 131 -17.53 -20.85 -25.34
C GLY A 131 -18.08 -19.59 -26.01
N HIS A 132 -17.41 -18.42 -25.96
CA HIS A 132 -17.79 -17.31 -26.84
C HIS A 132 -17.01 -17.37 -28.16
N GLU A 133 -17.72 -17.61 -29.26
CA GLU A 133 -17.18 -17.54 -30.63
C GLU A 133 -16.68 -16.10 -30.93
N LYS A 134 -15.68 -15.95 -31.81
CA LYS A 134 -15.25 -14.61 -32.29
C LYS A 134 -16.46 -13.83 -32.83
N ASN A 135 -16.37 -12.50 -32.89
CA ASN A 135 -17.38 -11.70 -33.59
C ASN A 135 -17.32 -11.96 -35.11
N TRP A 136 -18.45 -11.75 -35.79
CA TRP A 136 -18.48 -11.78 -37.25
C TRP A 136 -17.64 -10.65 -37.84
N GLN A 137 -16.75 -10.98 -38.77
CA GLN A 137 -15.91 -10.06 -39.52
C GLN A 137 -16.40 -9.97 -40.97
N LEU A 138 -16.69 -8.77 -41.45
CA LEU A 138 -16.94 -8.52 -42.86
C LEU A 138 -15.64 -8.63 -43.67
N VAL A 139 -15.64 -9.42 -44.75
CA VAL A 139 -14.50 -9.65 -45.64
C VAL A 139 -14.94 -9.45 -47.08
N SER A 140 -14.30 -8.51 -47.78
CA SER A 140 -14.62 -8.15 -49.18
C SER A 140 -13.44 -8.27 -50.15
N ASN A 141 -12.33 -8.84 -49.71
CA ASN A 141 -11.10 -9.05 -50.47
C ASN A 141 -10.43 -10.35 -50.03
N THR A 142 -9.37 -10.76 -50.74
CA THR A 142 -8.59 -11.95 -50.37
C THR A 142 -8.18 -11.93 -48.89
N TYR A 143 -8.47 -13.03 -48.19
CA TYR A 143 -8.28 -13.14 -46.74
C TYR A 143 -7.62 -14.46 -46.35
N ALA A 144 -6.71 -14.41 -45.37
CA ALA A 144 -6.08 -15.59 -44.79
C ALA A 144 -6.74 -15.88 -43.43
N ALA A 145 -7.54 -16.96 -43.37
CA ALA A 145 -8.30 -17.32 -42.19
C ALA A 145 -7.42 -17.92 -41.10
N SER A 146 -7.78 -17.60 -39.86
CA SER A 146 -7.27 -18.21 -38.63
C SER A 146 -8.36 -19.06 -37.97
N SER A 147 -7.97 -20.03 -37.14
CA SER A 147 -8.93 -20.80 -36.35
C SER A 147 -9.81 -19.87 -35.49
N GLY A 148 -11.10 -20.18 -35.44
CA GLY A 148 -12.12 -19.43 -34.71
C GLY A 148 -12.78 -18.30 -35.51
N ASP A 149 -12.26 -17.95 -36.69
CA ASP A 149 -12.79 -16.84 -37.49
C ASP A 149 -14.22 -17.09 -37.95
N ARG A 150 -15.00 -16.01 -38.02
CA ARG A 150 -16.36 -15.99 -38.54
C ARG A 150 -16.47 -14.90 -39.58
N LEU A 151 -16.57 -15.29 -40.83
CA LEU A 151 -16.41 -14.40 -41.97
C LEU A 151 -17.75 -14.16 -42.64
N MET A 152 -18.22 -12.92 -42.63
CA MET A 152 -19.30 -12.44 -43.50
C MET A 152 -18.68 -12.04 -44.84
N LEU A 153 -18.90 -12.85 -45.86
CA LEU A 153 -18.32 -12.66 -47.18
C LEU A 153 -19.12 -11.62 -47.96
N ASP A 154 -18.46 -10.56 -48.42
CA ASP A 154 -19.04 -9.52 -49.27
C ASP A 154 -18.40 -9.57 -50.65
N SER A 155 -19.01 -10.33 -51.55
CA SER A 155 -18.56 -10.47 -52.94
C SER A 155 -19.15 -9.43 -53.90
N SER A 156 -19.77 -8.36 -53.39
CA SER A 156 -20.36 -7.31 -54.24
C SER A 156 -19.32 -6.58 -55.11
N GLY A 157 -18.05 -6.56 -54.68
CA GLY A 157 -16.91 -6.01 -55.43
C GLY A 157 -16.27 -6.96 -56.44
N GLY A 158 -16.71 -8.22 -56.52
CA GLY A 158 -16.14 -9.27 -57.36
C GLY A 158 -15.76 -10.53 -56.57
N ALA A 159 -15.40 -11.59 -57.30
CA ALA A 159 -14.91 -12.84 -56.72
C ALA A 159 -13.57 -12.63 -55.99
N PHE A 160 -13.38 -13.32 -54.87
CA PHE A 160 -12.12 -13.31 -54.10
C PHE A 160 -11.87 -14.67 -53.45
N THR A 161 -10.72 -14.80 -52.79
CA THR A 161 -10.30 -16.06 -52.18
C THR A 161 -10.20 -15.96 -50.65
N VAL A 162 -10.58 -17.02 -49.95
CA VAL A 162 -10.29 -17.18 -48.52
C VAL A 162 -9.38 -18.37 -48.34
N THR A 163 -8.16 -18.14 -47.89
CA THR A 163 -7.17 -19.19 -47.65
C THR A 163 -7.33 -19.75 -46.24
N LEU A 164 -7.59 -21.06 -46.11
CA LEU A 164 -7.69 -21.73 -44.81
C LEU A 164 -6.33 -21.77 -44.08
N PRO A 165 -6.30 -22.03 -42.75
CA PRO A 165 -5.04 -22.22 -42.03
C PRO A 165 -4.14 -23.30 -42.66
N SER A 166 -2.83 -23.03 -42.78
CA SER A 166 -1.83 -23.96 -43.36
C SER A 166 -1.38 -25.07 -42.40
N SER A 167 -1.68 -24.94 -41.11
CA SER A 167 -1.31 -25.91 -40.07
C SER A 167 -2.41 -26.06 -39.02
N PRO A 168 -3.62 -26.49 -39.41
CA PRO A 168 -4.73 -26.63 -38.49
C PRO A 168 -4.53 -27.83 -37.55
N SER A 169 -5.06 -27.70 -36.33
CA SER A 169 -5.18 -28.76 -35.32
C SER A 169 -6.60 -29.31 -35.29
N GLN A 170 -6.77 -30.55 -34.84
CA GLN A 170 -8.10 -31.16 -34.72
C GLN A 170 -9.04 -30.26 -33.89
N GLY A 171 -10.21 -29.96 -34.45
CA GLY A 171 -11.20 -29.08 -33.83
C GLY A 171 -11.09 -27.60 -34.20
N ASP A 172 -10.02 -27.18 -34.90
CA ASP A 172 -9.96 -25.84 -35.49
C ASP A 172 -11.12 -25.62 -36.45
N TYR A 173 -11.68 -24.41 -36.46
CA TYR A 173 -12.84 -24.11 -37.30
C TYR A 173 -12.74 -22.74 -37.96
N VAL A 174 -13.43 -22.60 -39.10
CA VAL A 174 -13.72 -21.31 -39.74
C VAL A 174 -15.20 -21.32 -40.14
N GLN A 175 -15.93 -20.26 -39.78
CA GLN A 175 -17.33 -20.08 -40.17
C GLN A 175 -17.44 -19.07 -41.30
N PHE A 176 -18.37 -19.34 -42.21
CA PHE A 176 -18.66 -18.51 -43.36
C PHE A 176 -20.15 -18.18 -43.37
N ALA A 177 -20.49 -16.96 -43.75
CA ALA A 177 -21.85 -16.55 -44.06
C ALA A 177 -21.80 -15.59 -45.26
N ASP A 178 -22.80 -15.67 -46.13
CA ASP A 178 -22.97 -14.69 -47.19
C ASP A 178 -23.44 -13.35 -46.60
N GLY A 179 -22.52 -12.37 -46.56
CA GLY A 179 -22.80 -11.02 -46.07
C GLY A 179 -23.43 -10.11 -47.12
N ALA A 180 -23.23 -10.38 -48.42
CA ALA A 180 -23.71 -9.56 -49.53
C ALA A 180 -24.95 -10.12 -50.24
N GLY A 181 -25.23 -11.41 -50.09
CA GLY A 181 -26.32 -12.09 -50.79
C GLY A 181 -26.04 -12.35 -52.28
N GLN A 182 -24.76 -12.44 -52.70
CA GLN A 182 -24.33 -12.41 -54.11
C GLN A 182 -23.29 -13.48 -54.50
N LEU A 183 -23.12 -14.52 -53.67
CA LEU A 183 -22.14 -15.58 -53.92
C LEU A 183 -22.42 -16.39 -55.20
N SER A 184 -23.66 -16.47 -55.67
CA SER A 184 -24.01 -17.09 -56.97
C SER A 184 -23.58 -16.28 -58.17
N THR A 185 -23.37 -14.96 -58.00
CA THR A 185 -22.90 -14.06 -59.06
C THR A 185 -21.38 -13.95 -59.04
N ASN A 186 -20.83 -13.71 -57.85
CA ASN A 186 -19.39 -13.60 -57.62
C ASN A 186 -19.01 -14.64 -56.55
N SER A 187 -18.66 -15.83 -57.00
CA SER A 187 -18.30 -16.94 -56.10
C SER A 187 -17.02 -16.63 -55.34
N VAL A 188 -16.96 -17.10 -54.09
CA VAL A 188 -15.75 -17.01 -53.26
C VAL A 188 -15.09 -18.39 -53.22
N THR A 189 -13.81 -18.44 -53.54
CA THR A 189 -13.03 -19.69 -53.50
C THR A 189 -12.35 -19.83 -52.15
N VAL A 190 -12.67 -20.89 -51.41
CA VAL A 190 -11.97 -21.30 -50.20
C VAL A 190 -10.77 -22.17 -50.58
N VAL A 191 -9.59 -21.61 -50.43
CA VAL A 191 -8.32 -22.25 -50.76
C VAL A 191 -7.86 -23.14 -49.61
N ARG A 192 -7.57 -24.40 -49.93
CA ARG A 192 -7.30 -25.48 -48.96
C ARG A 192 -6.01 -25.32 -48.15
N ASN A 193 -5.06 -24.55 -48.68
CA ASN A 193 -3.77 -24.21 -48.07
C ASN A 193 -2.97 -25.42 -47.54
N GLY A 194 -2.97 -26.52 -48.28
CA GLY A 194 -2.21 -27.73 -47.93
C GLY A 194 -3.01 -28.84 -47.27
N SER A 195 -4.14 -28.55 -46.60
CA SER A 195 -5.03 -29.56 -46.02
C SER A 195 -6.17 -29.90 -46.99
N ASN A 196 -6.66 -31.14 -47.02
CA ASN A 196 -7.81 -31.51 -47.85
C ASN A 196 -9.09 -30.77 -47.41
N ILE A 197 -10.05 -30.60 -48.31
CA ILE A 197 -11.42 -30.20 -47.97
C ILE A 197 -12.32 -31.38 -48.32
N GLN A 198 -13.13 -31.86 -47.37
CA GLN A 198 -14.06 -32.98 -47.58
C GLN A 198 -13.38 -34.25 -48.14
N SER A 199 -12.17 -34.55 -47.68
CA SER A 199 -11.33 -35.65 -48.16
C SER A 199 -10.88 -35.53 -49.63
N THR A 200 -11.02 -34.35 -50.26
CA THR A 200 -10.53 -34.07 -51.62
C THR A 200 -9.38 -33.06 -51.60
N GLY A 201 -8.51 -33.13 -52.61
CA GLY A 201 -7.36 -32.23 -52.80
C GLY A 201 -7.69 -30.94 -53.55
N ASP A 202 -8.97 -30.62 -53.68
CA ASP A 202 -9.49 -29.49 -54.45
C ASP A 202 -9.90 -28.33 -53.52
N ASP A 203 -9.94 -27.12 -54.06
CA ASP A 203 -10.48 -25.95 -53.37
C ASP A 203 -12.02 -25.98 -53.40
N LEU A 204 -12.66 -25.30 -52.45
CA LEU A 204 -14.12 -25.24 -52.35
C LEU A 204 -14.64 -23.92 -52.91
N GLU A 205 -15.51 -23.96 -53.90
CA GLU A 205 -16.26 -22.78 -54.33
C GLU A 205 -17.54 -22.61 -53.50
N ILE A 206 -17.78 -21.38 -53.03
CA ILE A 206 -19.04 -20.99 -52.41
C ILE A 206 -19.81 -20.16 -53.44
N ASP A 207 -20.84 -20.76 -54.03
CA ASP A 207 -21.62 -20.23 -55.16
C ASP A 207 -23.12 -20.17 -54.89
N VAL A 208 -23.53 -20.30 -53.63
CA VAL A 208 -24.94 -20.27 -53.21
C VAL A 208 -25.21 -19.02 -52.38
N ASP A 209 -26.17 -18.22 -52.84
CA ASP A 209 -26.57 -17.00 -52.12
C ASP A 209 -27.21 -17.30 -50.76
N ASN A 210 -27.00 -16.38 -49.81
CA ASN A 210 -27.63 -16.38 -48.49
C ASN A 210 -27.40 -17.66 -47.67
N HIS A 211 -26.30 -18.37 -47.93
CA HIS A 211 -25.91 -19.57 -47.20
C HIS A 211 -24.79 -19.26 -46.19
N GLY A 212 -24.79 -19.97 -45.07
CA GLY A 212 -23.67 -19.99 -44.12
C GLY A 212 -23.38 -21.40 -43.63
N PHE A 213 -22.11 -21.69 -43.41
CA PHE A 213 -21.64 -23.00 -42.98
C PHE A 213 -20.36 -22.88 -42.17
N LYS A 214 -19.98 -23.98 -41.53
CA LYS A 214 -18.75 -24.09 -40.75
C LYS A 214 -17.90 -25.21 -41.32
N LEU A 215 -16.60 -24.93 -41.46
CA LEU A 215 -15.59 -25.96 -41.68
C LEU A 215 -14.89 -26.23 -40.36
N VAL A 216 -14.74 -27.52 -40.01
CA VAL A 216 -13.99 -27.99 -38.85
C VAL A 216 -12.90 -28.94 -39.33
N PHE A 217 -11.65 -28.70 -38.93
CA PHE A 217 -10.54 -29.58 -39.26
C PHE A 217 -10.59 -30.85 -38.40
N THR A 218 -10.48 -32.00 -39.05
CA THR A 218 -10.60 -33.31 -38.38
C THR A 218 -9.27 -34.02 -38.23
N ASP A 219 -8.58 -34.27 -39.35
CA ASP A 219 -7.27 -34.89 -39.45
C ASP A 219 -6.67 -34.62 -40.84
N SER A 220 -5.44 -35.07 -41.09
CA SER A 220 -4.75 -34.87 -42.38
C SER A 220 -5.34 -35.64 -43.57
N THR A 221 -6.12 -36.69 -43.33
CA THR A 221 -6.73 -37.52 -44.39
C THR A 221 -8.06 -36.93 -44.84
N ASN A 222 -8.93 -36.63 -43.88
CA ASN A 222 -10.26 -36.08 -44.08
C ASN A 222 -10.26 -34.56 -44.26
N GLY A 223 -9.28 -33.88 -43.68
CA GLY A 223 -9.10 -32.44 -43.77
C GLY A 223 -10.22 -31.65 -43.10
N TRP A 224 -10.61 -30.55 -43.74
CA TRP A 224 -11.70 -29.68 -43.33
C TRP A 224 -13.06 -30.30 -43.70
N ARG A 225 -13.95 -30.43 -42.71
CA ARG A 225 -15.27 -31.05 -42.87
C ARG A 225 -16.39 -30.05 -42.61
N LEU A 226 -17.47 -30.13 -43.38
CA LEU A 226 -18.70 -29.41 -43.08
C LEU A 226 -19.29 -29.92 -41.75
N ALA A 227 -19.67 -29.00 -40.86
CA ALA A 227 -20.21 -29.28 -39.53
C ALA A 227 -21.38 -28.38 -39.15
#